data_AF-A0A368ZAD5-F1
#
_entry.id   AF-A0A368ZAD5-F1
#
_cell.length_a   1.000
_cell.length_b   1.000
_cell.length_c   1.000
_cell.angle_alpha   90.00
_cell.angle_beta   90.00
_cell.angle_gamma   90.00
#
_symmetry.space_group_name_H-M   'P 1'
#
loop_
_entity.id
_entity.type
_entity.pdbx_description
1 polymer ?
#
loop_
_entity_poly.entity_id
_entity_poly.type
_entity_poly.pdbx_seq_one_letter_code
_entity_poly.pdbx_strand_id
1 'polypeptide(L)' 'MIFGFYNNSSSFIEKQDWKYAEGAHIGDWLTKNSFEINNGIIETNQGKAKVVFCYGKKLIIKNLETKEKGFYVNKS' A
#
# COMPACT_ATOMS: atom_id res chain seq x y z
N MET A 1 -14.26 -23.20 6.28
CA MET A 1 -12.97 -22.47 6.35
C MET A 1 -13.23 -21.05 5.86
N ILE A 2 -13.39 -20.09 6.78
CA ILE A 2 -13.71 -18.71 6.40
C ILE A 2 -12.41 -18.08 5.90
N PHE A 3 -12.24 -18.01 4.58
CA PHE A 3 -11.25 -17.12 3.98
C PHE A 3 -11.66 -15.71 4.37
N GLY A 4 -10.96 -15.14 5.35
CA GLY A 4 -11.13 -13.73 5.70
C GLY A 4 -10.96 -12.93 4.42
N PHE A 5 -12.03 -12.31 3.95
CA PHE A 5 -12.01 -11.37 2.84
C PHE A 5 -11.25 -10.13 3.32
N TYR A 6 -9.92 -10.20 3.29
CA TYR A 6 -9.10 -9.00 3.29
C TYR A 6 -9.51 -8.22 2.05
N ASN A 7 -10.11 -7.04 2.23
CA ASN A 7 -10.38 -6.11 1.14
C ASN A 7 -9.04 -5.50 0.66
N ASN A 8 -8.18 -6.37 0.12
CA ASN A 8 -7.00 -6.01 -0.67
C ASN A 8 -7.41 -5.72 -2.12
N SER A 9 -8.67 -5.36 -2.38
CA SER A 9 -9.07 -4.99 -3.74
C SER A 9 -8.28 -3.75 -4.13
N SER A 10 -7.62 -3.79 -5.29
CA SER A 10 -6.89 -2.65 -5.86
C SER A 10 -7.73 -1.36 -5.77
N SER A 11 -9.02 -1.48 -6.10
CA SER A 11 -10.00 -0.39 -6.06
C SER A 11 -10.26 0.19 -4.68
N PHE A 12 -10.09 -0.55 -3.58
CA PHE A 12 -10.20 0.00 -2.24
C PHE A 12 -8.98 0.88 -1.95
N ILE A 13 -7.78 0.37 -2.21
CA ILE A 13 -6.51 1.05 -1.92
C ILE A 13 -6.37 2.34 -2.75
N GLU A 14 -6.70 2.29 -4.04
CA GLU A 14 -6.64 3.43 -4.98
C GLU A 14 -7.59 4.58 -4.61
N LYS A 15 -8.70 4.28 -3.93
CA LYS A 15 -9.70 5.30 -3.54
C LYS A 15 -9.40 5.99 -2.21
N GLN A 16 -8.42 5.52 -1.45
CA GLN A 16 -8.07 6.11 -0.17
C GLN A 16 -6.94 7.13 -0.30
N ASP A 17 -6.94 8.12 0.60
CA ASP A 17 -5.81 9.05 0.78
C ASP A 17 -4.84 8.48 1.83
N TRP A 18 -3.92 7.64 1.37
CA TRP A 18 -2.93 7.01 2.24
C TRP A 18 -1.86 8.01 2.62
N LYS A 19 -1.76 8.29 3.92
CA LYS A 19 -0.69 9.13 4.46
C LYS A 19 0.39 8.24 5.01
N TYR A 20 1.61 8.49 4.57
CA TYR A 20 2.78 7.86 5.13
C TYR A 20 2.83 8.08 6.65
N ALA A 21 2.94 7.00 7.40
CA ALA A 21 3.15 7.03 8.83
C ALA A 21 4.67 7.02 9.09
N GLU A 22 5.18 8.05 9.77
CA GLU A 22 6.60 8.23 10.07
C GLU A 22 7.25 6.95 10.64
N GLY A 23 8.46 6.63 10.18
CA GLY A 23 9.28 5.53 10.70
C GLY A 23 9.63 4.40 9.72
N ALA A 24 9.34 4.54 8.43
CA ALA A 24 9.59 3.53 7.38
C ALA A 24 10.42 4.07 6.20
N HIS A 25 11.49 3.37 5.79
CA HIS A 25 12.43 3.90 4.79
C HIS A 25 11.87 4.11 3.37
N ILE A 26 10.71 3.54 3.02
CA ILE A 26 10.16 3.66 1.68
C ILE A 26 9.59 5.07 1.38
N GLY A 27 9.30 5.91 2.38
CA GLY A 27 8.75 7.26 2.17
C GLY A 27 7.31 7.27 1.60
N ASP A 28 6.88 8.38 1.01
CA ASP A 28 5.50 8.59 0.57
C ASP A 28 5.26 8.21 -0.91
N TRP A 29 5.07 6.91 -1.17
CA TRP A 29 4.86 6.35 -2.52
C TRP A 29 3.41 6.39 -2.99
N LEU A 30 2.45 6.55 -2.07
CA LEU A 30 1.03 6.36 -2.33
C LEU A 30 0.29 7.70 -2.47
N THR A 31 0.94 8.65 -3.12
CA THR A 31 0.30 9.91 -3.51
C THR A 31 -0.84 9.65 -4.48
N LYS A 32 -1.89 10.46 -4.41
CA LYS A 32 -3.07 10.27 -5.26
C LYS A 32 -2.68 10.30 -6.75
N ASN A 33 -3.16 9.30 -7.51
CA ASN A 33 -2.89 9.12 -8.95
C ASN A 33 -1.41 8.87 -9.32
N SER A 34 -0.54 8.50 -8.39
CA SER A 34 0.88 8.20 -8.68
C SER A 34 1.21 6.70 -8.76
N PHE A 35 0.19 5.84 -8.64
CA PHE A 35 0.37 4.40 -8.61
C PHE A 35 -0.77 3.62 -9.27
N GLU A 36 -0.44 2.43 -9.75
CA GLU A 36 -1.38 1.41 -10.23
C GLU A 36 -1.23 0.13 -9.41
N ILE A 37 -2.31 -0.63 -9.19
CA ILE A 37 -2.25 -1.89 -8.45
C ILE A 37 -2.69 -3.07 -9.31
N ASN A 38 -1.73 -3.91 -9.69
CA ASN A 38 -1.98 -5.14 -10.42
C ASN A 38 -1.59 -6.36 -9.56
N ASN A 39 -2.57 -7.24 -9.30
CA ASN A 39 -2.37 -8.48 -8.55
C ASN A 39 -1.64 -8.30 -7.20
N GLY A 40 -1.96 -7.22 -6.47
CA GLY A 40 -1.35 -6.87 -5.19
C GLY A 40 0.08 -6.29 -5.29
N ILE A 41 0.55 -5.99 -6.50
CA ILE A 41 1.77 -5.23 -6.75
C ILE A 41 1.38 -3.80 -7.09
N ILE A 42 1.96 -2.86 -6.35
CA ILE A 42 1.88 -1.42 -6.59
C ILE A 42 3.05 -1.04 -7.48
N GLU A 43 2.76 -0.45 -8.62
CA GLU A 43 3.74 0.11 -9.54
C GLU A 43 3.69 1.64 -9.44
N THR A 44 4.85 2.24 -9.18
CA THR A 44 5.02 3.70 -9.03
C THR A 44 6.24 4.15 -9.84
N ASN A 45 6.39 5.46 -10.03
CA ASN A 45 7.61 6.03 -10.62
C ASN A 45 8.87 5.78 -9.77
N GLN A 46 8.73 5.43 -8.49
CA GLN A 46 9.83 5.14 -7.57
C GLN A 46 10.22 3.66 -7.54
N GLY A 47 9.45 2.80 -8.22
CA GLY A 47 9.67 1.36 -8.30
C GLY A 47 8.43 0.55 -7.96
N LYS A 48 8.65 -0.73 -7.62
CA LYS A 48 7.58 -1.69 -7.36
C LYS A 48 7.52 -2.09 -5.89
N ALA A 49 6.31 -2.13 -5.34
CA ALA A 49 6.05 -2.59 -3.98
C ALA A 49 4.95 -3.64 -3.95
N LYS A 50 5.01 -4.60 -3.02
CA LYS A 50 3.94 -5.57 -2.79
C LYS A 50 3.08 -5.15 -1.62
N VAL A 51 1.76 -5.24 -1.76
CA VAL A 51 0.81 -5.14 -0.64
C VAL A 51 1.02 -6.34 0.28
N VAL A 52 1.48 -6.08 1.50
CA VAL A 52 1.69 -7.11 2.53
C VAL A 52 0.45 -7.24 3.40
N PHE A 53 -0.22 -6.13 3.68
CA PHE A 53 -1.38 -6.07 4.54
C PHE A 53 -2.21 -4.83 4.23
N CYS A 54 -3.52 -5.00 4.03
CA CYS A 54 -4.47 -3.89 3.98
C CYS A 54 -5.71 -4.25 4.80
N TYR A 55 -5.97 -3.49 5.87
CA TYR A 55 -7.16 -3.66 6.69
C TYR A 55 -7.55 -2.35 7.37
N GLY A 56 -8.83 -1.97 7.23
CA GLY A 56 -9.38 -0.75 7.81
C GLY A 56 -8.58 0.48 7.38
N LYS A 57 -8.00 1.19 8.35
CA LYS A 57 -7.21 2.42 8.13
C LYS A 57 -5.69 2.16 8.04
N LYS A 58 -5.25 0.91 7.91
CA LYS A 58 -3.82 0.55 7.90
C LYS A 58 -3.47 -0.17 6.60
N LEU A 59 -2.37 0.26 5.99
CA LEU A 59 -1.77 -0.35 4.81
C LEU A 59 -0.28 -0.54 5.05
N ILE A 60 0.22 -1.73 4.70
CA ILE A 60 1.64 -2.08 4.74
C ILE A 60 2.04 -2.57 3.37
N ILE A 61 3.06 -1.94 2.81
CA ILE A 61 3.67 -2.34 1.54
C ILE A 61 5.14 -2.69 1.77
N LYS A 62 5.71 -3.47 0.85
CA LYS A 62 7.14 -3.83 0.88
C LYS A 62 7.76 -3.54 -0.48
N ASN A 63 8.81 -2.72 -0.50
CA ASN A 63 9.63 -2.49 -1.69
C ASN A 63 10.20 -3.84 -2.18
N LEU A 64 10.03 -4.16 -3.45
CA LEU A 64 10.50 -5.43 -4.01
C LEU A 64 12.02 -5.46 -4.21
N GLU A 65 12.66 -4.32 -4.35
CA GLU A 65 14.11 -4.16 -4.54
C GLU A 65 14.82 -4.07 -3.18
N THR A 66 14.53 -3.04 -2.39
CA THR A 66 15.23 -2.76 -1.12
C THR A 66 14.76 -3.63 0.05
N LYS A 67 13.61 -4.30 -0.12
CA LYS A 67 12.92 -5.07 0.94
C LYS A 67 12.40 -4.24 2.11
N GLU A 68 12.53 -2.91 2.05
CA GLU A 68 12.01 -1.99 3.05
C GLU A 68 10.49 -2.01 3.09
N LYS A 69 9.93 -1.65 4.25
CA LYS A 69 8.48 -1.58 4.44
C LYS A 69 8.02 -0.13 4.46
N GLY A 70 6.83 0.10 3.94
CA GLY A 70 6.06 1.32 4.12
C GLY A 70 4.86 1.08 4.98
N PHE A 71 4.63 1.97 5.94
CA PHE A 71 3.44 1.97 6.77
C PHE A 71 2.62 3.19 6.40
N TYR A 72 1.36 2.96 6.06
CA TYR A 72 0.44 4.01 5.66
C TYR A 72 -0.83 3.93 6.50
N VAL A 73 -1.35 5.11 6.81
CA VAL A 73 -2.61 5.27 7.52
C VAL A 73 -3.56 6.13 6.72
N ASN A 74 -4.82 5.72 6.67
CA ASN A 74 -5.88 6.55 6.14
C ASN A 74 -6.55 7.30 7.31
N LYS A 75 -6.27 8.60 7.41
CA LYS A 75 -6.92 9.50 8.37
C LYS A 75 -8.23 10.03 7.75
N SER A 76 -9.17 9.14 7.44
CA SER A 76 -10.59 9.53 7.34
C SER A 76 -11.13 9.84 8.72
#